data_AF-A0A7J8NAU7-F1
#
_entry.id   AF-A0A7J8NAU7-F1
#
_cell.length_a   1.000
_cell.length_b   1.000
_cell.length_c   1.000
_cell.angle_alpha   90.00
_cell.angle_beta   90.00
_cell.angle_gamma   90.00
#
_symmetry.space_group_name_H-M   'P 1'
#
loop_
_entity.id
_entity.type
_entity.pdbx_description
1 polymer ?
#
loop_
_entity_poly.entity_id
_entity_poly.type
_entity_poly.pdbx_seq_one_letter_code
_entity_poly.pdbx_strand_id
1 'polypeptide(L)'
;MTVTLKLSILLALVVVLTLALGHDIWAGFFSDSHSIIKQFAQLTPLLIVSIVIDAIQGVLSGVARGCGWQRLPVLVNLGAFYFIGMPIASVLGFKFKLYVKGLWIGLICGLSCQACTLVLITFYRKWTKYEVSEENIKETQVSV
;
A
#
# COMPACT_ATOMS: atom_id res chain seq x y z
N MET A 1 1.75 20.83 -5.42
CA MET A 1 1.96 19.69 -4.50
C MET A 1 0.96 19.68 -3.34
N THR A 2 0.75 20.79 -2.63
CA THR A 2 -0.19 20.84 -1.49
C THR A 2 -1.64 20.54 -1.85
N VAL A 3 -2.11 21.01 -3.02
CA VAL A 3 -3.49 20.78 -3.50
C VAL A 3 -3.71 19.30 -3.88
N THR A 4 -2.74 18.70 -4.58
CA THR A 4 -2.77 17.27 -4.94
C THR A 4 -2.71 16.35 -3.72
N LEU A 5 -1.93 16.71 -2.69
CA LEU A 5 -1.90 15.98 -1.43
C LEU A 5 -3.23 16.06 -0.68
N LYS A 6 -3.81 17.27 -0.56
CA LYS A 6 -5.12 17.44 0.10
C LYS A 6 -6.23 16.68 -0.61
N LEU A 7 -6.25 16.68 -1.95
CA LEU A 7 -7.24 15.94 -2.74
C LEU A 7 -7.11 14.43 -2.55
N SER A 8 -5.88 13.90 -2.56
CA SER A 8 -5.65 12.46 -2.35
C SER A 8 -6.03 12.01 -0.94
N ILE A 9 -5.76 12.83 0.08
CA ILE A 9 -6.16 12.55 1.47
C ILE A 9 -7.68 12.59 1.61
N LEU A 10 -8.33 13.59 1.02
CA LEU A 10 -9.79 13.71 1.03
C LEU A 10 -10.45 12.50 0.36
N LEU A 11 -9.95 12.09 -0.81
CA LEU A 11 -10.49 10.94 -1.54
C LEU A 11 -10.32 9.63 -0.76
N ALA A 12 -9.13 9.40 -0.18
CA ALA A 12 -8.87 8.22 0.65
C ALA A 12 -9.79 8.19 1.88
N LEU A 13 -9.99 9.35 2.52
CA LEU A 13 -10.86 9.48 3.67
C LEU A 13 -12.33 9.21 3.32
N VAL A 14 -12.81 9.73 2.19
CA VAL A 14 -14.17 9.47 1.68
C VAL A 14 -14.37 7.98 1.40
N VAL A 15 -13.43 7.33 0.69
CA VAL A 15 -13.51 5.89 0.38
C VAL A 15 -13.56 5.05 1.65
N VAL A 16 -12.69 5.34 2.62
CA VAL A 16 -12.66 4.64 3.92
C VAL A 16 -13.97 4.85 4.70
N LEU A 17 -14.50 6.07 4.73
CA LEU A 17 -15.77 6.37 5.38
C LEU A 17 -16.96 5.67 4.72
N THR A 18 -17.03 5.67 3.38
CA THR A 18 -18.11 4.98 2.64
C THR A 18 -18.10 3.47 2.86
N LEU A 19 -16.91 2.86 2.97
CA LEU A 19 -16.79 1.44 3.28
C LEU A 19 -17.09 1.11 4.73
N ALA A 20 -16.63 1.94 5.67
CA ALA A 20 -16.90 1.76 7.09
C ALA A 20 -18.38 1.93 7.43
N LEU A 21 -19.04 2.93 6.85
CA LEU A 21 -20.46 3.22 7.09
C LEU A 21 -21.40 2.32 6.26
N GLY A 22 -20.95 1.88 5.07
CA GLY A 22 -21.75 1.04 4.18
C GLY A 22 -21.65 -0.46 4.46
N HIS A 23 -20.82 -0.89 5.42
CA HIS A 23 -20.48 -2.30 5.67
C HIS A 23 -21.69 -3.25 5.59
N ASP A 24 -22.78 -2.92 6.27
CA ASP A 24 -23.97 -3.77 6.34
C ASP A 24 -24.75 -3.81 5.00
N ILE A 25 -24.70 -2.73 4.22
CA ILE A 25 -25.34 -2.62 2.89
C ILE A 25 -24.54 -3.39 1.84
N TRP A 26 -23.21 -3.29 1.86
CA TRP A 26 -22.33 -4.02 0.95
C TRP A 26 -22.41 -5.53 1.16
N ALA A 27 -22.49 -5.98 2.43
CA ALA A 27 -22.67 -7.39 2.75
C ALA A 27 -24.01 -7.94 2.23
N GLY A 28 -25.08 -7.14 2.33
CA GLY A 28 -26.40 -7.48 1.79
C GLY A 28 -26.47 -7.56 0.26
N PHE A 29 -25.62 -6.83 -0.47
CA PHE A 29 -25.55 -6.93 -1.94
C PHE A 29 -24.90 -8.23 -2.43
N PHE A 30 -24.01 -8.83 -1.65
CA PHE A 30 -23.28 -10.03 -2.06
C PHE A 30 -23.95 -11.33 -1.61
N SER A 31 -24.69 -11.34 -0.48
CA SER A 31 -25.39 -12.55 -0.04
C SER A 31 -26.46 -12.29 1.03
N ASP A 32 -27.63 -12.92 0.86
CA ASP A 32 -28.72 -12.93 1.86
C ASP A 32 -28.48 -13.90 3.03
N SER A 33 -27.40 -14.70 3.01
CA SER A 33 -27.11 -15.63 4.09
C SER A 33 -26.45 -14.93 5.29
N HIS A 34 -27.15 -14.94 6.42
CA HIS A 34 -26.66 -14.40 7.71
C HIS A 34 -25.29 -14.96 8.13
N SER A 35 -24.93 -16.18 7.71
CA SER A 35 -23.63 -16.77 8.00
C SER A 35 -22.49 -16.06 7.26
N ILE A 36 -22.73 -15.63 6.01
CA ILE A 36 -21.75 -14.95 5.17
C ILE A 36 -21.58 -13.50 5.63
N ILE A 37 -22.67 -12.81 5.95
CA ILE A 37 -22.65 -11.45 6.48
C ILE A 37 -21.83 -11.37 7.77
N LYS A 38 -22.01 -12.34 8.69
CA LYS A 38 -21.27 -12.37 9.96
C LYS A 38 -19.77 -12.65 9.78
N GLN A 39 -19.41 -13.47 8.78
CA GLN A 39 -18.01 -13.69 8.42
C GLN A 39 -17.39 -12.46 7.73
N PHE A 40 -18.16 -11.78 6.89
CA PHE A 40 -17.75 -10.55 6.23
C PHE A 40 -17.53 -9.41 7.22
N ALA A 41 -18.38 -9.27 8.24
CA ALA A 41 -18.20 -8.30 9.32
C ALA A 41 -16.87 -8.47 10.07
N GLN A 42 -16.43 -9.72 10.26
CA GLN A 42 -15.13 -9.99 10.88
C GLN A 42 -13.93 -9.71 9.95
N LEU A 43 -14.15 -9.68 8.63
CA LEU A 43 -13.13 -9.38 7.63
C LEU A 43 -13.07 -7.88 7.31
N THR A 44 -14.17 -7.16 7.39
CA THR A 44 -14.29 -5.73 7.11
C THR A 44 -13.17 -4.85 7.69
N PRO A 45 -12.73 -4.99 8.95
CA PRO A 45 -11.60 -4.19 9.45
C PRO A 45 -10.29 -4.46 8.69
N LEU A 46 -10.02 -5.72 8.32
CA LEU A 46 -8.89 -6.06 7.45
C LEU A 46 -9.07 -5.45 6.04
N LEU A 47 -10.31 -5.41 5.52
CA LEU A 47 -10.63 -4.80 4.21
C LEU A 47 -10.23 -3.34 4.19
N ILE A 48 -10.66 -2.60 5.21
CA ILE A 48 -10.39 -1.17 5.36
C ILE A 48 -8.87 -0.94 5.39
N VAL A 49 -8.13 -1.72 6.17
CA VAL A 49 -6.66 -1.62 6.23
C VAL A 49 -6.03 -1.89 4.87
N SER A 50 -6.48 -2.92 4.13
CA SER A 50 -5.96 -3.24 2.80
C SER A 50 -6.15 -2.07 1.83
N ILE A 51 -7.33 -1.45 1.84
CA ILE A 51 -7.68 -0.35 0.93
C ILE A 51 -6.89 0.92 1.24
N VAL A 52 -6.64 1.21 2.51
CA VAL A 52 -5.77 2.32 2.91
C VAL A 52 -4.34 2.11 2.38
N ILE A 53 -3.81 0.89 2.51
CA ILE A 53 -2.47 0.56 2.02
C ILE A 53 -2.43 0.63 0.49
N ASP A 54 -3.46 0.10 -0.20
CA ASP A 54 -3.60 0.17 -1.66
C ASP A 54 -3.65 1.62 -2.17
N ALA A 55 -4.37 2.49 -1.47
CA ALA A 55 -4.42 3.91 -1.81
C ALA A 55 -3.03 4.57 -1.73
N ILE A 56 -2.26 4.27 -0.67
CA ILE A 56 -0.88 4.74 -0.52
C ILE A 56 -0.01 4.20 -1.66
N GLN A 57 -0.08 2.90 -1.94
CA GLN A 57 0.68 2.29 -3.04
C GLN A 57 0.31 2.88 -4.41
N GLY A 58 -0.97 3.15 -4.66
CA GLY A 58 -1.45 3.77 -5.90
C GLY A 58 -0.84 5.16 -6.11
N VAL A 59 -0.77 5.98 -5.05
CA VAL A 59 -0.13 7.29 -5.09
C VAL A 59 1.38 7.16 -5.34
N LEU A 60 2.09 6.29 -4.61
CA LEU A 60 3.53 6.06 -4.79
C LEU A 60 3.85 5.55 -6.20
N SER A 61 3.07 4.60 -6.72
CA SER A 61 3.20 4.07 -8.07
C SER A 61 2.87 5.13 -9.13
N GLY A 62 1.90 6.01 -8.87
CA GLY A 62 1.61 7.18 -9.71
C GLY A 62 2.79 8.14 -9.80
N VAL A 63 3.41 8.48 -8.66
CA VAL A 63 4.62 9.32 -8.61
C VAL A 63 5.79 8.66 -9.34
N ALA A 64 6.02 7.37 -9.12
CA ALA A 64 7.10 6.62 -9.77
C ALA A 64 6.94 6.59 -11.30
N ARG A 65 5.71 6.43 -11.81
CA ARG A 65 5.41 6.53 -13.25
C ARG A 65 5.62 7.95 -13.77
N GLY A 66 5.23 8.98 -13.01
CA GLY A 66 5.50 10.39 -13.34
C GLY A 66 6.98 10.74 -13.45
N CYS A 67 7.86 10.03 -12.72
CA CYS A 67 9.31 10.19 -12.80
C CYS A 67 9.98 9.27 -13.85
N GLY A 68 9.22 8.45 -14.58
CA GLY A 68 9.75 7.49 -15.56
C GLY A 68 10.38 6.23 -14.96
N TRP A 69 10.22 6.00 -13.65
CA TRP A 69 10.84 4.89 -12.92
C TRP A 69 9.89 3.69 -12.74
N GLN A 70 9.16 3.30 -13.78
CA GLN A 70 8.14 2.24 -13.60
C GLN A 70 8.72 0.86 -13.25
N ARG A 71 9.98 0.59 -13.60
CA ARG A 71 10.60 -0.73 -13.36
C ARG A 71 10.87 -1.01 -11.88
N LEU A 72 11.12 0.03 -11.08
CA LEU A 72 11.42 -0.11 -9.65
C LEU A 72 10.21 -0.64 -8.85
N PRO A 73 9.00 -0.03 -8.92
CA PRO A 73 7.82 -0.54 -8.25
C PRO A 73 7.45 -1.97 -8.62
N VAL A 74 7.59 -2.34 -9.89
CA VAL A 74 7.26 -3.68 -10.37
C VAL A 74 8.18 -4.73 -9.74
N LEU A 75 9.48 -4.49 -9.72
CA LEU A 75 10.45 -5.43 -9.16
C LEU A 75 10.27 -5.59 -7.64
N VAL A 76 10.06 -4.48 -6.93
CA VAL A 76 9.81 -4.48 -5.48
C VAL A 76 8.50 -5.19 -5.14
N ASN A 77 7.44 -4.94 -5.91
CA ASN A 77 6.15 -5.62 -5.75
C ASN A 77 6.30 -7.14 -5.91
N LEU A 78 6.95 -7.57 -7.00
CA LEU A 78 7.17 -8.99 -7.27
C LEU A 78 7.96 -9.65 -6.14
N GLY A 79 9.05 -9.02 -5.69
CA GLY A 79 9.86 -9.53 -4.59
C GLY A 79 9.09 -9.64 -3.27
N ALA A 80 8.38 -8.58 -2.88
CA ALA A 80 7.65 -8.55 -1.62
C ALA A 80 6.52 -9.60 -1.58
N PHE A 81 5.73 -9.73 -2.65
CA PHE A 81 4.65 -10.71 -2.68
C PHE A 81 5.15 -12.15 -2.75
N TYR A 82 6.20 -12.43 -3.51
CA TYR A 82 6.68 -13.81 -3.68
C TYR A 82 7.51 -14.29 -2.49
N PHE A 83 8.42 -13.46 -1.96
CA PHE A 83 9.32 -13.87 -0.87
C PHE A 83 8.74 -13.67 0.53
N ILE A 84 7.78 -12.76 0.70
CA ILE A 84 7.25 -12.42 2.03
C ILE A 84 5.75 -12.72 2.10
N GLY A 85 4.96 -12.19 1.17
CA GLY A 85 3.51 -12.36 1.16
C GLY A 85 3.07 -13.82 1.06
N MET A 86 3.56 -14.57 0.07
CA MET A 86 3.24 -15.98 -0.17
C MET A 86 3.60 -16.92 1.00
N PRO A 87 4.82 -16.89 1.56
CA PRO A 87 5.15 -17.76 2.69
C PRO A 87 4.35 -17.40 3.95
N ILE A 88 4.13 -16.10 4.22
CA ILE A 88 3.30 -15.69 5.37
C ILE A 88 1.85 -16.13 5.17
N ALA A 89 1.29 -15.96 3.97
CA ALA A 89 -0.05 -16.42 3.63
C ALA A 89 -0.20 -17.94 3.79
N SER A 90 0.79 -18.72 3.34
CA SER A 90 0.79 -20.17 3.50
C SER A 90 0.91 -20.59 4.96
N VAL A 91 1.81 -19.97 5.73
CA VAL A 91 1.99 -20.29 7.15
C VAL A 91 0.73 -19.95 7.95
N LEU A 92 0.16 -18.75 7.79
CA LEU A 92 -1.05 -18.35 8.52
C LEU A 92 -2.30 -19.11 8.03
N GLY A 93 -2.41 -19.38 6.74
CA GLY A 93 -3.54 -20.10 6.16
C GLY A 93 -3.58 -21.56 6.63
N PHE A 94 -2.47 -22.29 6.50
CA PHE A 94 -2.42 -23.73 6.74
C PHE A 94 -2.00 -24.09 8.16
N LYS A 95 -0.99 -23.42 8.75
CA LYS A 95 -0.46 -23.78 10.07
C LYS A 95 -1.37 -23.30 11.21
N PHE A 96 -1.92 -22.09 11.07
CA PHE A 96 -2.83 -21.51 12.07
C PHE A 96 -4.31 -21.80 11.80
N LYS A 97 -4.65 -22.53 10.71
CA LYS A 97 -6.03 -22.85 10.30
C LYS A 97 -6.93 -21.61 10.21
N LEU A 98 -6.36 -20.44 9.92
CA LEU A 98 -7.10 -19.18 9.76
C LEU A 98 -7.74 -19.07 8.36
N TYR A 99 -7.46 -20.02 7.46
CA TYR A 99 -7.99 -20.10 6.09
C TYR A 99 -7.99 -18.75 5.39
N VAL A 100 -9.18 -18.21 5.07
CA VAL A 100 -9.39 -16.93 4.37
C VAL A 100 -8.74 -15.76 5.13
N LYS A 101 -8.86 -15.71 6.45
CA LYS A 101 -8.24 -14.65 7.27
C LYS A 101 -6.71 -14.72 7.17
N GLY A 102 -6.13 -15.92 7.18
CA GLY A 102 -4.68 -16.12 7.11
C GLY A 102 -4.09 -15.70 5.76
N LEU A 103 -4.77 -16.07 4.67
CA LEU A 103 -4.43 -15.63 3.31
C LEU A 103 -4.45 -14.10 3.20
N TRP A 104 -5.45 -13.46 3.79
CA TRP A 104 -5.65 -12.04 3.67
C TRP A 104 -4.70 -11.20 4.54
N ILE A 105 -4.33 -11.70 5.71
CA ILE A 105 -3.24 -11.11 6.52
C ILE A 105 -1.91 -11.23 5.77
N GLY A 106 -1.64 -12.37 5.12
CA GLY A 106 -0.45 -12.54 4.29
C GLY A 106 -0.40 -11.56 3.11
N LEU A 107 -1.55 -11.30 2.48
CA LEU A 107 -1.71 -10.27 1.46
C LEU A 107 -1.34 -8.89 2.03
N ILE A 108 -2.00 -8.46 3.10
CA ILE A 108 -1.75 -7.15 3.75
C ILE A 108 -0.28 -6.98 4.15
N CYS A 109 0.36 -8.04 4.65
CA CYS A 109 1.79 -8.01 4.99
C CYS A 109 2.68 -7.79 3.76
N GLY A 110 2.39 -8.47 2.64
CA GLY A 110 3.05 -8.25 1.36
C GLY A 110 2.90 -6.81 0.87
N LEU A 111 1.67 -6.27 0.90
CA LEU A 111 1.40 -4.89 0.52
C LEU A 111 2.14 -3.89 1.42
N SER A 112 2.12 -4.11 2.73
CA SER A 112 2.80 -3.23 3.69
C SER A 112 4.31 -3.22 3.46
N CYS A 113 4.91 -4.39 3.24
CA CYS A 113 6.33 -4.51 2.95
C CYS A 113 6.73 -3.79 1.64
N GLN A 114 5.94 -3.97 0.58
CA GLN A 114 6.14 -3.26 -0.69
C GLN A 114 6.04 -1.74 -0.49
N ALA A 115 5.02 -1.26 0.22
CA ALA A 115 4.81 0.16 0.49
C ALA A 115 5.98 0.77 1.27
N CYS A 116 6.42 0.11 2.35
CA CYS A 116 7.60 0.51 3.11
C CYS A 116 8.85 0.58 2.24
N THR A 117 9.09 -0.42 1.41
CA THR A 117 10.27 -0.47 0.53
C THR A 117 10.26 0.68 -0.48
N LEU A 118 9.10 0.98 -1.08
CA LEU A 118 8.98 2.09 -2.02
C LEU A 118 9.15 3.46 -1.34
N VAL A 119 8.61 3.63 -0.14
CA VAL A 119 8.81 4.84 0.67
C VAL A 119 10.29 5.02 0.99
N LEU A 120 10.97 3.96 1.44
CA LEU A 120 12.40 4.00 1.74
C LEU A 120 13.22 4.37 0.50
N ILE A 121 13.00 3.71 -0.65
CA ILE A 121 13.71 4.02 -1.89
C ILE A 121 13.49 5.48 -2.31
N THR A 122 12.25 5.98 -2.20
CA THR A 122 11.92 7.37 -2.53
C THR A 122 12.64 8.34 -1.58
N PHE A 123 12.69 8.01 -0.28
CA PHE A 123 13.39 8.81 0.71
C PHE A 123 14.89 8.84 0.42
N TYR A 124 15.55 7.68 0.36
CA TYR A 124 16.99 7.58 0.06
C TYR A 124 17.39 8.29 -1.23
N ARG A 125 16.61 8.11 -2.31
CA ARG A 125 16.89 8.77 -3.60
C ARG A 125 16.77 10.30 -3.51
N LYS A 126 15.81 10.81 -2.72
CA LYS A 126 15.65 12.26 -2.51
C LYS A 126 16.84 12.84 -1.76
N TRP A 127 17.39 12.12 -0.77
CA TRP A 127 18.60 12.51 -0.05
C TRP A 127 19.82 12.57 -0.96
N THR A 128 20.09 11.52 -1.75
CA THR A 128 21.23 11.51 -2.67
C THR A 128 21.15 12.62 -3.72
N LYS A 129 19.95 12.98 -4.19
CA LYS A 129 19.79 14.07 -5.16
C LYS A 129 20.02 15.46 -4.52
N TYR A 130 19.69 15.63 -3.24
CA TYR A 130 19.99 16.86 -2.51
C TYR A 130 21.48 16.99 -2.22
N GLU A 131 22.14 15.91 -1.79
CA GLU A 131 23.59 15.91 -1.53
C GLU A 131 24.40 16.17 -2.80
N VAL A 132 24.08 15.49 -3.91
CA VAL A 132 24.77 15.72 -5.20
C VAL A 132 24.51 17.13 -5.74
N SER A 133 23.33 17.71 -5.51
CA SER A 133 23.07 19.10 -5.93
C SER A 133 23.80 20.12 -5.06
N GLU A 134 23.94 19.89 -3.75
CA GLU A 134 24.75 20.76 -2.88
C GLU A 134 26.25 20.64 -3.16
N GLU A 135 26.73 19.45 -3.48
CA GLU A 135 28.14 19.22 -3.82
C GLU A 135 28.52 19.87 -5.16
N ASN A 136 27.67 19.77 -6.19
CA ASN A 136 27.86 20.46 -7.47
C ASN A 136 27.77 22.00 -7.35
N ILE A 137 26.92 22.52 -6.45
CA ILE A 137 26.85 23.97 -6.19
C ILE A 137 28.08 24.44 -5.42
N LYS A 138 28.60 23.65 -4.47
CA LYS A 138 29.85 23.96 -3.75
C LYS A 138 31.07 23.90 -4.66
N GLU A 139 31.21 22.89 -5.53
CA GLU A 139 32.31 22.86 -6.51
C GLU A 139 32.24 24.05 -7.48
N THR A 140 31.05 24.42 -7.95
CA THR A 140 30.89 25.58 -8.86
C THR A 140 31.19 26.92 -8.16
N GLN A 141 31.04 27.02 -6.84
CA GLN A 141 31.38 28.24 -6.06
C GLN A 141 32.85 28.29 -5.62
N VAL A 142 33.53 27.15 -5.46
CA VAL A 142 34.97 27.09 -5.10
C VAL A 142 35.86 27.25 -6.34
N SER A 143 35.31 27.05 -7.54
CA SER A 143 36.02 27.15 -8.83
C SER A 143 35.92 28.53 -9.52
N VAL A 144 35.35 29.55 -8.85
CA VAL A 144 35.19 30.93 -9.37
C VAL A 144 35.98 31.92 -8.53
#